data_AF-A0A3A4QQ58-F1
#
_entry.id   AF-A0A3A4QQ58-F1
#
_cell.length_a   1.000
_cell.length_b   1.000
_cell.length_c   1.000
_cell.angle_alpha   90.00
_cell.angle_beta   90.00
_cell.angle_gamma   90.00
#
_symmetry.space_group_name_H-M   'P 1'
#
loop_
_entity.id
_entity.type
_entity.pdbx_description
1 polymer ?
#
loop_
_entity_poly.entity_id
_entity_poly.type
_entity_poly.pdbx_seq_one_letter_code
_entity_poly.pdbx_strand_id
1 'polypeptide(L)'
;MPALENYPDILINVFEANQYENIVDSNFLSAYIPEDFPIPRISDPRKSEGLNDGEQRHPAYIKSSEINQIFNYIGFIKRINHRGYAQYLPMLFQELKRFVRVIEEIIYTPSISISEDIYVELDNGLRNFFDAYHSRTCDKESWVEEIWRQQKLFLEHIDMFLKTLKINGQVFDLKSDPLHEAIADFCNNYFHDARKDPPGETDINFVANCCSKAAMDNKPKTIWSGDKHITRILKALYGHSNLTKAFPQIYLRANYQPFYFKQIFPVE
;
A
#
# COMPACT_ATOMS: atom_id res chain seq x y z
N MET A 1 23.87 20.51 5.51
CA MET A 1 23.03 19.34 5.14
C MET A 1 21.63 19.65 5.62
N PRO A 2 20.60 19.64 4.76
CA PRO A 2 19.22 19.71 5.26
C PRO A 2 19.01 18.52 6.20
N ALA A 3 18.27 18.72 7.28
CA ALA A 3 17.88 17.62 8.16
C ALA A 3 17.19 16.54 7.31
N LEU A 4 17.57 15.27 7.47
CA LEU A 4 16.82 14.17 6.88
C LEU A 4 15.40 14.25 7.44
N GLU A 5 14.43 14.58 6.60
CA GLU A 5 13.04 14.54 6.99
C GLU A 5 12.65 13.10 7.28
N ASN A 6 11.91 12.91 8.38
CA ASN A 6 11.47 11.61 8.82
C ASN A 6 10.15 11.24 8.13
N TYR A 7 9.90 9.94 8.00
CA TYR A 7 8.56 9.46 7.68
C TYR A 7 7.53 9.99 8.70
N PRO A 8 6.32 10.40 8.28
CA PRO A 8 5.82 10.41 6.90
C PRO A 8 6.13 11.67 6.08
N ASP A 9 6.62 12.76 6.68
CA ASP A 9 6.75 14.07 6.01
C ASP A 9 7.59 14.02 4.72
N ILE A 10 8.63 13.19 4.70
CA ILE A 10 9.50 12.97 3.53
C ILE A 10 8.72 12.56 2.26
N LEU A 11 7.52 11.97 2.39
CA LEU A 11 6.71 11.55 1.25
C LEU A 11 6.32 12.72 0.34
N ILE A 12 6.02 13.89 0.91
CA ILE A 12 5.64 15.09 0.14
C ILE A 12 6.78 15.43 -0.82
N ASN A 13 7.97 15.65 -0.28
CA ASN A 13 9.15 15.98 -1.05
C ASN A 13 9.51 14.91 -2.08
N VAL A 14 9.35 13.64 -1.74
CA VAL A 14 9.67 12.54 -2.64
C VAL A 14 8.71 12.49 -3.84
N PHE A 15 7.41 12.69 -3.62
CA PHE A 15 6.44 12.72 -4.72
C PHE A 15 6.57 13.99 -5.56
N GLU A 16 6.79 15.15 -4.93
CA GLU A 16 6.97 16.43 -5.63
C GLU A 16 8.28 16.48 -6.45
N ALA A 17 9.37 15.92 -5.91
CA ALA A 17 10.64 15.88 -6.62
C ALA A 17 10.65 14.87 -7.79
N ASN A 18 9.69 13.96 -7.86
CA ASN A 18 9.63 12.99 -8.94
C ASN A 18 9.16 13.64 -10.25
N GLN A 19 10.00 13.55 -11.29
CA GLN A 19 9.75 14.21 -12.57
C GLN A 19 8.54 13.66 -13.33
N TYR A 20 8.14 12.43 -13.05
CA TYR A 20 7.08 11.73 -13.77
C TYR A 20 5.85 11.57 -12.88
N GLU A 21 4.70 11.32 -13.51
CA GLU A 21 3.49 11.00 -12.77
C GLU A 21 3.72 9.81 -11.84
N ASN A 22 3.33 9.97 -10.57
CA ASN A 22 3.44 8.97 -9.53
C ASN A 22 2.19 8.09 -9.53
N ILE A 23 2.34 6.83 -9.92
CA ILE A 23 1.29 5.82 -9.80
C ILE A 23 1.58 4.98 -8.57
N VAL A 24 0.69 5.00 -7.58
CA VAL A 24 0.90 4.34 -6.29
C VAL A 24 0.04 3.07 -6.15
N ASP A 25 0.61 2.03 -5.55
CA ASP A 25 -0.13 0.84 -5.11
C ASP A 25 -0.85 1.09 -3.78
N SER A 26 -1.67 0.14 -3.29
CA SER A 26 -2.43 0.28 -2.04
C SER A 26 -1.56 0.53 -0.79
N ASN A 27 -0.27 0.23 -0.84
CA ASN A 27 0.64 0.40 0.28
C ASN A 27 0.97 1.86 0.60
N PHE A 28 0.62 2.82 -0.27
CA PHE A 28 0.79 4.25 0.01
C PHE A 28 0.01 4.73 1.25
N LEU A 29 -1.03 3.97 1.65
CA LEU A 29 -1.84 4.21 2.85
C LEU A 29 -1.36 3.41 4.08
N SER A 30 -0.24 2.71 3.98
CA SER A 30 0.34 1.98 5.11
C SER A 30 1.11 2.91 6.02
N ALA A 31 0.67 3.08 7.26
CA ALA A 31 1.37 3.87 8.24
C ALA A 31 2.48 3.04 8.92
N TYR A 32 3.72 3.47 8.76
CA TYR A 32 4.91 2.84 9.36
C TYR A 32 5.23 3.45 10.73
N ILE A 33 5.85 2.64 11.59
CA ILE A 33 6.40 3.10 12.87
C ILE A 33 7.83 3.59 12.59
N PRO A 34 8.17 4.86 12.86
CA PRO A 34 9.54 5.36 12.71
C PRO A 34 10.56 4.53 13.51
N GLU A 35 11.79 4.41 13.03
CA GLU A 35 12.80 3.55 13.67
C GLU A 35 13.13 3.95 15.12
N ASP A 36 13.13 5.26 15.38
CA ASP A 36 13.39 5.89 16.67
C ASP A 36 12.10 6.12 17.50
N PHE A 37 10.97 5.56 17.07
CA PHE A 37 9.71 5.73 17.78
C PHE A 37 9.75 5.00 19.12
N PRO A 38 9.41 5.65 20.26
CA PRO A 38 9.66 5.12 21.59
C PRO A 38 8.58 4.11 22.04
N ILE A 39 8.39 3.07 21.25
CA ILE A 39 7.56 1.91 21.58
C ILE A 39 8.41 0.64 21.51
N PRO A 40 8.13 -0.38 22.34
CA PRO A 40 8.82 -1.66 22.26
C PRO A 40 8.68 -2.27 20.86
N ARG A 41 9.79 -2.73 20.26
CA ARG A 41 9.71 -3.53 19.04
C ARG A 41 9.15 -4.90 19.40
N ILE A 42 7.96 -5.21 18.89
CA ILE A 42 7.34 -6.52 19.10
C ILE A 42 7.87 -7.47 18.03
N SER A 43 8.61 -8.49 18.45
CA SER A 43 8.97 -9.61 17.58
C SER A 43 7.73 -10.48 17.32
N ASP A 44 7.49 -10.85 16.05
CA ASP A 44 6.39 -11.76 15.70
C ASP A 44 6.65 -13.13 16.37
N PRO A 45 5.83 -13.56 17.34
CA PRO A 45 6.08 -14.80 18.08
C PRO A 45 6.10 -16.04 17.18
N ARG A 46 5.49 -15.99 15.99
CA ARG A 46 5.50 -17.08 14.99
C ARG A 46 6.85 -17.27 14.30
N LYS A 47 7.77 -16.29 14.38
CA LYS A 47 9.12 -16.39 13.81
C LYS A 47 10.12 -17.00 14.78
N SER A 48 9.82 -16.97 16.08
CA SER A 48 10.72 -17.41 17.15
C SER A 48 10.26 -18.66 17.88
N GLU A 49 8.95 -18.97 17.88
CA GLU A 49 8.41 -20.13 18.58
C GLU A 49 7.89 -21.16 17.58
N GLY A 50 8.46 -22.36 17.63
CA GLY A 50 7.89 -23.53 16.97
C GLY A 50 6.49 -23.75 17.53
N LEU A 51 5.49 -23.79 16.63
CA LEU A 51 4.10 -24.06 16.94
C LEU A 51 3.97 -25.30 17.82
N ASN A 52 3.80 -25.10 19.14
CA ASN A 52 3.32 -26.13 20.04
C ASN A 52 1.80 -26.04 20.07
N ASP A 53 1.17 -27.17 19.77
CA ASP A 53 -0.27 -27.38 19.72
C ASP A 53 -0.99 -26.91 20.99
N GLY A 54 -2.14 -26.26 20.79
CA GLY A 54 -3.14 -26.02 21.83
C GLY A 54 -3.27 -24.56 22.25
N GLU A 55 -4.43 -23.97 21.96
CA GLU A 55 -4.88 -22.67 22.47
C GLU A 55 -4.20 -21.41 21.91
N GLN A 56 -4.48 -21.08 20.65
CA GLN A 56 -5.11 -19.82 20.25
C GLN A 56 -5.21 -19.77 18.72
N ARG A 57 -6.42 -19.56 18.20
CA ARG A 57 -6.58 -19.22 16.77
C ARG A 57 -5.82 -17.90 16.53
N HIS A 58 -4.64 -17.97 15.91
CA HIS A 58 -3.98 -16.79 15.36
C HIS A 58 -4.60 -16.48 14.00
N PRO A 59 -5.51 -15.50 13.88
CA PRO A 59 -6.11 -15.16 12.59
C PRO A 59 -4.99 -14.80 11.60
N ALA A 60 -5.10 -15.30 10.37
CA ALA A 60 -4.11 -15.17 9.32
C ALA A 60 -3.68 -13.70 9.13
N TYR A 61 -2.49 -13.34 9.62
CA TYR A 61 -1.88 -12.07 9.28
C TYR A 61 -1.27 -12.15 7.89
N ILE A 62 -1.66 -11.20 7.06
CA ILE A 62 -1.21 -10.98 5.68
C ILE A 62 0.33 -11.04 5.65
N LYS A 63 0.86 -11.79 4.68
CA LYS A 63 2.23 -12.28 4.51
C LYS A 63 3.32 -11.21 4.26
N SER A 64 3.16 -9.97 4.69
CA SER A 64 4.19 -8.94 4.51
C SER A 64 4.56 -8.30 5.85
N SER A 65 5.85 -8.29 6.17
CA SER A 65 6.44 -7.57 7.31
C SER A 65 6.29 -6.05 7.24
N GLU A 66 5.68 -5.52 6.17
CA GLU A 66 5.73 -4.11 5.78
C GLU A 66 4.33 -3.48 5.70
N ILE A 67 3.23 -4.23 5.79
CA ILE A 67 1.89 -3.66 5.64
C ILE A 67 1.38 -3.11 6.97
N ASN A 68 1.23 -1.78 7.03
CA ASN A 68 0.56 -0.99 8.06
C ASN A 68 0.97 -1.31 9.52
N GLN A 69 2.25 -1.08 9.83
CA GLN A 69 2.88 -1.41 11.11
C GLN A 69 2.13 -0.83 12.32
N ILE A 70 1.62 0.40 12.23
CA ILE A 70 0.85 1.00 13.33
C ILE A 70 -0.45 0.22 13.59
N PHE A 71 -1.19 -0.15 12.54
CA PHE A 71 -2.41 -0.96 12.68
C PHE A 71 -2.13 -2.38 13.16
N ASN A 72 -1.04 -2.99 12.73
CA ASN A 72 -0.60 -4.28 13.25
C ASN A 72 -0.32 -4.21 14.75
N TYR A 73 0.34 -3.14 15.21
CA TYR A 73 0.62 -2.91 16.62
C TYR A 73 -0.68 -2.70 17.42
N ILE A 74 -1.58 -1.83 16.95
CA ILE A 74 -2.90 -1.60 17.57
C ILE A 74 -3.70 -2.91 17.66
N GLY A 75 -3.72 -3.68 16.57
CA GLY A 75 -4.40 -4.96 16.53
C GLY A 75 -3.77 -5.99 17.48
N PHE A 76 -2.44 -5.99 17.62
CA PHE A 76 -1.74 -6.80 18.60
C PHE A 76 -2.21 -6.46 20.01
N ILE A 77 -2.15 -5.17 20.41
CA ILE A 77 -2.62 -4.71 21.72
C ILE A 77 -4.05 -5.21 21.97
N LYS A 78 -4.96 -5.01 20.99
CA LYS A 78 -6.35 -5.46 21.06
C LYS A 78 -6.48 -6.97 21.29
N ARG A 79 -5.67 -7.80 20.62
CA ARG A 79 -5.74 -9.26 20.71
C ARG A 79 -5.16 -9.82 22.00
N ILE A 80 -4.01 -9.31 22.44
CA ILE A 80 -3.36 -9.82 23.67
C ILE A 80 -4.04 -9.32 24.95
N ASN A 81 -4.92 -8.31 24.84
CA ASN A 81 -5.70 -7.73 25.94
C ASN A 81 -4.84 -7.34 27.16
N HIS A 82 -3.57 -6.98 26.91
CA HIS A 82 -2.61 -6.67 27.96
C HIS A 82 -2.53 -5.15 28.18
N ARG A 83 -3.08 -4.68 29.30
CA ARG A 83 -3.15 -3.24 29.64
C ARG A 83 -1.79 -2.54 29.64
N GLY A 84 -0.69 -3.26 29.88
CA GLY A 84 0.66 -2.70 29.84
C GLY A 84 1.11 -2.19 28.47
N TYR A 85 0.49 -2.62 27.37
CA TYR A 85 0.76 -2.04 26.04
C TYR A 85 -0.25 -0.96 25.64
N ALA A 86 -1.39 -0.86 26.33
CA ALA A 86 -2.40 0.16 26.04
C ALA A 86 -1.87 1.59 26.28
N GLN A 87 -0.85 1.75 27.13
CA GLN A 87 -0.16 3.04 27.35
C GLN A 87 0.46 3.64 26.07
N TYR A 88 0.73 2.82 25.04
CA TYR A 88 1.30 3.28 23.77
C TYR A 88 0.24 3.72 22.75
N LEU A 89 -1.05 3.42 22.99
CA LEU A 89 -2.14 3.77 22.07
C LEU A 89 -2.21 5.27 21.75
N PRO A 90 -2.09 6.20 22.71
CA PRO A 90 -2.11 7.64 22.41
C PRO A 90 -1.02 8.05 21.41
N MET A 91 0.19 7.50 21.55
CA MET A 91 1.32 7.78 20.67
C MET A 91 1.09 7.21 19.26
N LEU A 92 0.59 5.98 19.17
CA LEU A 92 0.24 5.35 17.89
C LEU A 92 -0.86 6.13 17.16
N PHE A 93 -1.87 6.62 17.89
CA PHE A 93 -2.92 7.46 17.31
C PHE A 93 -2.41 8.82 16.86
N GLN A 94 -1.44 9.40 17.57
CA GLN A 94 -0.80 10.65 17.16
C GLN A 94 -0.03 10.48 15.84
N GLU A 95 0.72 9.39 15.68
CA GLU A 95 1.40 9.11 14.41
C GLU A 95 0.43 8.81 13.27
N LEU A 96 -0.70 8.12 13.52
CA LEU A 96 -1.74 7.97 12.51
C LEU A 96 -2.30 9.32 12.07
N LYS A 97 -2.54 10.25 13.00
CA LYS A 97 -3.01 11.60 12.67
C LYS A 97 -1.97 12.37 11.86
N ARG A 98 -0.69 12.25 12.19
CA ARG A 98 0.41 12.86 11.42
C ARG A 98 0.45 12.30 10.01
N PHE A 99 0.35 10.97 9.87
CA PHE A 99 0.29 10.30 8.57
C PHE A 99 -0.90 10.76 7.73
N VAL A 100 -2.11 10.84 8.32
CA VAL A 100 -3.31 11.32 7.61
C VAL A 100 -3.11 12.74 7.05
N ARG A 101 -2.49 13.65 7.83
CA ARG A 101 -2.21 15.03 7.37
C ARG A 101 -1.26 15.07 6.17
N VAL A 102 -0.22 14.23 6.18
CA VAL A 102 0.72 14.16 5.06
C VAL A 102 0.05 13.59 3.81
N ILE A 103 -0.75 12.53 3.96
CA ILE A 103 -1.50 11.95 2.84
C ILE A 103 -2.54 12.93 2.29
N GLU A 104 -3.20 13.71 3.16
CA GLU A 104 -4.11 14.78 2.77
C GLU A 104 -3.43 15.78 1.82
N GLU A 105 -2.24 16.25 2.20
CA GLU A 105 -1.45 17.18 1.40
C GLU A 105 -1.08 16.60 0.03
N ILE A 106 -0.64 15.34 -0.01
CA ILE A 106 -0.28 14.63 -1.26
C ILE A 106 -1.48 14.50 -2.20
N ILE A 107 -2.66 14.21 -1.66
CA ILE A 107 -3.89 13.98 -2.46
C ILE A 107 -4.51 15.29 -2.94
N TYR A 108 -4.44 16.36 -2.14
CA TYR A 108 -4.97 17.67 -2.49
C TYR A 108 -4.05 18.48 -3.42
N THR A 109 -2.77 18.14 -3.50
CA THR A 109 -1.80 18.68 -4.48
C THR A 109 -1.73 17.85 -5.78
N PRO A 110 -2.80 17.10 -6.09
CA PRO A 110 -2.78 15.80 -6.78
C PRO A 110 -1.41 15.34 -7.29
N SER A 111 -0.55 14.91 -6.37
CA SER A 111 0.80 14.45 -6.71
C SER A 111 0.86 12.98 -7.11
N ILE A 112 -0.27 12.25 -7.03
CA ILE A 112 -0.38 10.81 -7.25
C ILE A 112 -1.63 10.42 -8.04
N SER A 113 -1.57 9.27 -8.71
CA SER A 113 -2.71 8.57 -9.29
C SER A 113 -2.71 7.08 -8.90
N ILE A 114 -3.88 6.44 -9.01
CA ILE A 114 -4.07 5.00 -8.71
C ILE A 114 -4.88 4.34 -9.82
N SER A 115 -4.65 3.05 -10.05
CA SER A 115 -5.52 2.28 -10.94
C SER A 115 -6.90 2.04 -10.30
N GLU A 116 -7.92 1.81 -11.13
CA GLU A 116 -9.25 1.48 -10.64
C GLU A 116 -9.27 0.18 -9.83
N ASP A 117 -8.42 -0.79 -10.14
CA ASP A 117 -8.29 -2.03 -9.35
C ASP A 117 -7.94 -1.73 -7.89
N ILE A 118 -6.94 -0.86 -7.67
CA ILE A 118 -6.53 -0.45 -6.33
C ILE A 118 -7.64 0.37 -5.65
N TYR A 119 -8.29 1.26 -6.39
CA TYR A 119 -9.44 2.02 -5.86
C TYR A 119 -10.56 1.08 -5.38
N VAL A 120 -10.95 0.09 -6.19
CA VAL A 120 -12.05 -0.84 -5.89
C VAL A 120 -11.68 -1.75 -4.72
N GLU A 121 -10.44 -2.23 -4.66
CA GLU A 121 -9.94 -3.01 -3.52
C GLU A 121 -10.08 -2.24 -2.21
N LEU A 122 -9.60 -0.99 -2.19
CA LEU A 122 -9.63 -0.13 -1.00
C LEU A 122 -11.06 0.26 -0.62
N ASP A 123 -11.90 0.64 -1.58
CA ASP A 123 -13.31 1.00 -1.36
C ASP A 123 -14.11 -0.19 -0.80
N ASN A 124 -13.89 -1.39 -1.32
CA ASN A 124 -14.51 -2.60 -0.77
C ASN A 124 -14.02 -2.89 0.66
N GLY A 125 -12.72 -2.73 0.92
CA GLY A 125 -12.14 -2.87 2.26
C GLY A 125 -12.77 -1.91 3.28
N LEU A 126 -12.99 -0.65 2.88
CA LEU A 126 -13.64 0.37 3.70
C LEU A 126 -15.10 0.02 3.99
N ARG A 127 -15.88 -0.35 2.97
CA ARG A 127 -17.28 -0.76 3.14
C ARG A 127 -17.42 -1.92 4.12
N ASN A 128 -16.60 -2.96 3.95
CA ASN A 128 -16.58 -4.11 4.86
C ASN A 128 -16.27 -3.70 6.30
N PHE A 129 -15.33 -2.76 6.51
CA PHE A 129 -15.04 -2.24 7.83
C PHE A 129 -16.22 -1.47 8.41
N PHE A 130 -16.84 -0.56 7.65
CA PHE A 130 -17.96 0.25 8.14
C PHE A 130 -19.18 -0.62 8.47
N ASP A 131 -19.49 -1.61 7.65
CA ASP A 131 -20.56 -2.58 7.93
C ASP A 131 -20.31 -3.33 9.23
N ALA A 132 -19.07 -3.81 9.44
CA ALA A 132 -18.68 -4.45 10.69
C ALA A 132 -18.71 -3.49 11.89
N TYR A 133 -18.30 -2.23 11.70
CA TYR A 133 -18.31 -1.20 12.73
C TYR A 133 -19.73 -0.86 13.18
N HIS A 134 -20.69 -0.80 12.24
CA HIS A 134 -22.07 -0.41 12.53
C HIS A 134 -22.94 -1.57 13.04
N SER A 135 -22.61 -2.81 12.67
CA SER A 135 -23.34 -4.00 13.11
C SER A 135 -22.86 -4.59 14.45
N ARG A 136 -21.69 -4.18 14.94
CA ARG A 136 -21.14 -4.69 16.20
C ARG A 136 -21.94 -4.24 17.43
N THR A 137 -21.89 -5.04 18.48
CA THR A 137 -22.29 -4.62 19.83
C THR A 137 -21.22 -3.70 20.42
N CYS A 138 -21.65 -2.57 20.99
CA CYS A 138 -20.76 -1.56 21.59
C CYS A 138 -20.66 -1.77 23.10
N ASP A 139 -19.43 -1.88 23.61
CA ASP A 139 -19.14 -1.96 25.05
C ASP A 139 -18.46 -0.67 25.52
N LYS A 140 -19.30 0.33 25.85
CA LYS A 140 -18.92 1.74 26.08
C LYS A 140 -17.82 1.97 27.12
N GLU A 141 -17.50 1.00 27.96
CA GLU A 141 -16.54 1.15 29.07
C GLU A 141 -15.13 0.60 28.76
N SER A 142 -14.89 0.08 27.54
CA SER A 142 -13.61 -0.55 27.20
C SER A 142 -12.67 0.35 26.37
N TRP A 143 -11.36 0.30 26.65
CA TRP A 143 -10.33 0.91 25.80
C TRP A 143 -10.27 0.32 24.39
N VAL A 144 -10.94 -0.82 24.16
CA VAL A 144 -11.12 -1.43 22.83
C VAL A 144 -12.10 -0.61 22.00
N GLU A 145 -13.11 0.05 22.60
CA GLU A 145 -13.96 1.01 21.90
C GLU A 145 -13.17 2.22 21.40
N GLU A 146 -12.19 2.69 22.18
CA GLU A 146 -11.32 3.78 21.76
C GLU A 146 -10.55 3.39 20.49
N ILE A 147 -10.03 2.17 20.43
CA ILE A 147 -9.38 1.64 19.23
C ILE A 147 -10.34 1.64 18.05
N TRP A 148 -11.54 1.08 18.20
CA TRP A 148 -12.53 1.08 17.13
C TRP A 148 -12.87 2.49 16.66
N ARG A 149 -13.04 3.45 17.58
CA ARG A 149 -13.32 4.85 17.28
C ARG A 149 -12.18 5.49 16.47
N GLN A 150 -10.93 5.32 16.89
CA GLN A 150 -9.78 5.87 16.18
C GLN A 150 -9.57 5.21 14.81
N GLN A 151 -9.78 3.89 14.70
CA GLN A 151 -9.75 3.19 13.41
C GLN A 151 -10.83 3.70 12.46
N LYS A 152 -12.05 3.91 12.97
CA LYS A 152 -13.13 4.51 12.18
C LYS A 152 -12.76 5.91 11.68
N LEU A 153 -12.31 6.79 12.56
CA LEU A 153 -11.92 8.16 12.19
C LEU A 153 -10.84 8.14 11.09
N PHE A 154 -9.82 7.30 11.25
CA PHE A 154 -8.78 7.13 10.22
C PHE A 154 -9.39 6.69 8.88
N LEU A 155 -10.21 5.65 8.88
CA LEU A 155 -10.79 5.11 7.65
C LEU A 155 -11.81 6.05 7.00
N GLU A 156 -12.47 6.94 7.76
CA GLU A 156 -13.28 8.03 7.21
C GLU A 156 -12.43 9.04 6.42
N HIS A 157 -11.22 9.36 6.91
CA HIS A 157 -10.29 10.18 6.14
C HIS A 157 -9.84 9.48 4.87
N ILE A 158 -9.51 8.19 4.94
CA ILE A 158 -9.13 7.39 3.76
C ILE A 158 -10.28 7.33 2.73
N ASP A 159 -11.52 7.10 3.18
CA ASP A 159 -12.70 7.11 2.31
C ASP A 159 -12.85 8.45 1.58
N MET A 160 -12.72 9.56 2.30
CA MET A 160 -12.73 10.91 1.71
C MET A 160 -11.61 11.08 0.68
N PHE A 161 -10.40 10.65 1.01
CA PHE A 161 -9.23 10.72 0.13
C PHE A 161 -9.42 9.96 -1.18
N LEU A 162 -9.94 8.73 -1.12
CA LEU A 162 -10.23 7.94 -2.32
C LEU A 162 -11.30 8.61 -3.20
N LYS A 163 -12.35 9.15 -2.57
CA LYS A 163 -13.38 9.91 -3.28
C LYS A 163 -12.80 11.15 -3.95
N THR A 164 -11.90 11.88 -3.28
CA THR A 164 -11.21 13.02 -3.87
C THR A 164 -10.35 12.62 -5.06
N LEU A 165 -9.56 11.54 -4.98
CA LEU A 165 -8.79 11.04 -6.12
C LEU A 165 -9.70 10.74 -7.32
N LYS A 166 -10.84 10.08 -7.07
CA LYS A 166 -11.81 9.76 -8.12
C LYS A 166 -12.43 10.99 -8.76
N ILE A 167 -12.87 11.96 -7.95
CA ILE A 167 -13.47 13.21 -8.43
C ILE A 167 -12.46 14.03 -9.25
N ASN A 168 -11.19 14.02 -8.85
CA ASN A 168 -10.11 14.74 -9.52
C ASN A 168 -9.54 14.01 -10.76
N GLY A 169 -10.14 12.89 -11.17
CA GLY A 169 -9.68 12.11 -12.33
C GLY A 169 -8.32 11.43 -12.12
N GLN A 170 -7.90 11.22 -10.86
CA GLN A 170 -6.64 10.55 -10.50
C GLN A 170 -6.81 9.03 -10.33
N VAL A 171 -8.02 8.52 -10.58
CA VAL A 171 -8.31 7.08 -10.69
C VAL A 171 -8.47 6.76 -12.17
N PHE A 172 -7.69 5.81 -12.68
CA PHE A 172 -7.70 5.45 -14.10
C PHE A 172 -7.96 3.96 -14.32
N ASP A 173 -8.66 3.64 -15.40
CA ASP A 173 -8.85 2.27 -15.91
C ASP A 173 -8.61 2.26 -17.43
N LEU A 174 -7.73 1.38 -17.87
CA LEU A 174 -7.35 1.20 -19.27
C LEU A 174 -7.47 -0.27 -19.68
N LYS A 175 -8.28 -1.07 -18.98
CA LYS A 175 -8.54 -2.47 -19.35
C LYS A 175 -9.13 -2.65 -20.75
N SER A 176 -9.82 -1.63 -21.27
CA SER A 176 -10.35 -1.62 -22.63
C SER A 176 -9.31 -1.27 -23.70
N ASP A 177 -8.10 -0.86 -23.30
CA ASP A 177 -7.02 -0.54 -24.22
C ASP A 177 -6.40 -1.83 -24.81
N PRO A 178 -6.21 -1.95 -26.14
CA PRO A 178 -5.61 -3.14 -26.74
C PRO A 178 -4.20 -3.47 -26.22
N LEU A 179 -3.42 -2.46 -25.80
CA LEU A 179 -2.11 -2.69 -25.19
C LEU A 179 -2.24 -3.33 -23.81
N HIS A 180 -3.29 -3.01 -23.06
CA HIS A 180 -3.55 -3.64 -21.77
C HIS A 180 -3.75 -5.15 -21.94
N GLU A 181 -4.66 -5.53 -22.84
CA GLU A 181 -4.94 -6.94 -23.17
C GLU A 181 -3.66 -7.65 -23.63
N ALA A 182 -2.89 -7.05 -24.55
CA ALA A 182 -1.65 -7.64 -25.05
C ALA A 182 -0.60 -7.87 -23.94
N ILE A 183 -0.48 -6.94 -22.99
CA ILE A 183 0.42 -7.09 -21.83
C ILE A 183 -0.07 -8.19 -20.89
N ALA A 184 -1.37 -8.20 -20.59
CA ALA A 184 -1.96 -9.22 -19.73
C ALA A 184 -1.77 -10.63 -20.32
N ASP A 185 -2.03 -10.80 -21.61
CA ASP A 185 -1.83 -12.06 -22.33
C ASP A 185 -0.37 -12.50 -22.33
N PHE A 186 0.56 -11.57 -22.58
CA PHE A 186 1.98 -11.87 -22.47
C PHE A 186 2.34 -12.39 -21.07
N CYS A 187 1.89 -11.70 -20.02
CA CYS A 187 2.19 -12.06 -18.64
C CYS A 187 1.59 -13.43 -18.26
N ASN A 188 0.34 -13.68 -18.61
CA ASN A 188 -0.34 -14.96 -18.35
C ASN A 188 0.38 -16.12 -19.04
N ASN A 189 0.82 -15.92 -20.28
CA ASN A 189 1.60 -16.93 -21.01
C ASN A 189 3.01 -17.10 -20.46
N TYR A 190 3.69 -16.03 -20.06
CA TYR A 190 5.06 -16.08 -19.55
C TYR A 190 5.15 -16.68 -18.14
N PHE A 191 4.17 -16.37 -17.27
CA PHE A 191 4.13 -16.81 -15.86
C PHE A 191 3.17 -17.99 -15.59
N HIS A 192 2.98 -18.88 -16.57
CA HIS A 192 2.03 -20.01 -16.46
C HIS A 192 2.43 -21.11 -15.43
N ASP A 193 3.67 -21.17 -14.96
CA ASP A 193 4.13 -22.21 -14.01
C ASP A 193 3.78 -21.84 -12.56
N ALA A 194 2.67 -22.39 -12.07
CA ALA A 194 2.18 -22.21 -10.69
C ALA A 194 3.19 -22.63 -9.61
N ARG A 195 4.18 -23.47 -9.93
CA ARG A 195 5.22 -23.90 -8.96
C ARG A 195 6.23 -22.80 -8.66
N LYS A 196 6.22 -21.70 -9.41
CA LYS A 196 7.21 -20.61 -9.33
C LYS A 196 6.66 -19.31 -8.72
N ASP A 197 5.57 -19.40 -7.95
CA ASP A 197 4.93 -18.25 -7.29
C ASP A 197 4.67 -17.14 -8.34
N PRO A 198 3.82 -17.38 -9.35
CA PRO A 198 3.60 -16.42 -10.42
C PRO A 198 2.89 -15.16 -9.90
N PRO A 199 3.08 -14.00 -10.56
CA PRO A 199 2.27 -12.81 -10.29
C PRO A 199 0.77 -13.11 -10.37
N GLY A 200 -0.01 -12.50 -9.49
CA GLY A 200 -1.46 -12.62 -9.50
C GLY A 200 -2.10 -11.77 -10.60
N GLU A 201 -3.40 -11.98 -10.82
CA GLU A 201 -4.18 -11.19 -11.79
C GLU A 201 -4.14 -9.69 -11.48
N THR A 202 -4.25 -9.32 -10.19
CA THR A 202 -4.13 -7.92 -9.75
C THR A 202 -2.78 -7.30 -10.11
N ASP A 203 -1.68 -8.04 -9.90
CA ASP A 203 -0.32 -7.57 -10.21
C ASP A 203 -0.17 -7.30 -11.71
N ILE A 204 -0.70 -8.23 -12.53
CA ILE A 204 -0.66 -8.15 -13.99
C ILE A 204 -1.50 -6.96 -14.48
N ASN A 205 -2.74 -6.85 -14.03
CA ASN A 205 -3.64 -5.77 -14.41
C ASN A 205 -3.10 -4.40 -13.98
N PHE A 206 -2.49 -4.31 -12.79
CA PHE A 206 -1.86 -3.08 -12.33
C PHE A 206 -0.72 -2.63 -13.27
N VAL A 207 0.21 -3.53 -13.62
CA VAL A 207 1.30 -3.19 -14.56
C VAL A 207 0.76 -2.87 -15.96
N ALA A 208 -0.20 -3.66 -16.46
CA ALA A 208 -0.82 -3.43 -17.76
C ALA A 208 -1.48 -2.04 -17.82
N ASN A 209 -2.26 -1.67 -16.80
CA ASN A 209 -2.85 -0.34 -16.66
C ASN A 209 -1.78 0.77 -16.66
N CYS A 210 -0.69 0.60 -15.92
CA CYS A 210 0.41 1.58 -15.90
C CYS A 210 1.07 1.76 -17.27
N CYS A 211 1.34 0.65 -17.98
CA CYS A 211 1.93 0.67 -19.32
C CYS A 211 0.99 1.31 -20.36
N SER A 212 -0.29 0.93 -20.35
CA SER A 212 -1.29 1.55 -21.22
C SER A 212 -1.45 3.04 -20.94
N LYS A 213 -1.36 3.45 -19.66
CA LYS A 213 -1.41 4.87 -19.31
C LYS A 213 -0.19 5.63 -19.81
N ALA A 214 1.00 5.03 -19.70
CA ALA A 214 2.20 5.60 -20.27
C ALA A 214 2.09 5.77 -21.79
N ALA A 215 1.50 4.79 -22.50
CA ALA A 215 1.25 4.86 -23.93
C ALA A 215 0.25 5.96 -24.30
N MET A 216 -0.91 5.98 -23.64
CA MET A 216 -1.98 6.95 -23.89
C MET A 216 -1.50 8.39 -23.66
N ASP A 217 -0.74 8.62 -22.58
CA ASP A 217 -0.21 9.95 -22.25
C ASP A 217 1.07 10.29 -23.03
N ASN A 218 1.64 9.32 -23.76
CA ASN A 218 2.95 9.35 -24.41
C ASN A 218 4.05 9.94 -23.50
N LYS A 219 4.04 9.57 -22.22
CA LYS A 219 4.99 10.03 -21.21
C LYS A 219 5.45 8.90 -20.29
N PRO A 220 6.71 8.92 -19.83
CA PRO A 220 7.17 7.99 -18.79
C PRO A 220 6.36 8.12 -17.50
N LYS A 221 6.31 7.04 -16.71
CA LYS A 221 5.58 6.96 -15.42
C LYS A 221 6.47 6.39 -14.34
N THR A 222 6.23 6.76 -13.08
CA THR A 222 6.87 6.15 -11.91
C THR A 222 5.86 5.37 -11.11
N ILE A 223 6.06 4.06 -11.02
CA ILE A 223 5.31 3.17 -10.15
C ILE A 223 5.99 3.14 -8.79
N TRP A 224 5.19 3.25 -7.73
CA TRP A 224 5.63 3.06 -6.35
C TRP A 224 5.06 1.76 -5.83
N SER A 225 5.93 0.75 -5.69
CA SER A 225 5.54 -0.54 -5.12
C SER A 225 6.76 -1.31 -4.64
N GLY A 226 6.63 -1.92 -3.45
CA GLY A 226 7.63 -2.83 -2.89
C GLY A 226 7.47 -4.28 -3.38
N ASP A 227 6.48 -4.56 -4.22
CA ASP A 227 6.17 -5.94 -4.60
C ASP A 227 7.17 -6.49 -5.64
N LYS A 228 7.78 -7.62 -5.27
CA LYS A 228 8.71 -8.39 -6.12
C LYS A 228 8.06 -8.84 -7.44
N HIS A 229 6.74 -9.08 -7.47
CA HIS A 229 6.00 -9.49 -8.66
C HIS A 229 5.94 -8.37 -9.69
N ILE A 230 5.71 -7.13 -9.27
CA ILE A 230 5.74 -5.96 -10.16
C ILE A 230 7.11 -5.81 -10.80
N THR A 231 8.18 -5.94 -10.02
CA THR A 231 9.56 -5.94 -10.54
C THR A 231 9.79 -7.08 -11.54
N ARG A 232 9.29 -8.28 -11.26
CA ARG A 232 9.42 -9.45 -12.15
C ARG A 232 8.68 -9.24 -13.47
N ILE A 233 7.46 -8.70 -13.44
CA ILE A 233 6.67 -8.39 -14.64
C ILE A 233 7.41 -7.38 -15.50
N LEU A 234 7.87 -6.25 -14.93
CA LEU A 234 8.61 -5.24 -15.68
C LEU A 234 9.89 -5.81 -16.31
N LYS A 235 10.66 -6.60 -15.57
CA LYS A 235 11.83 -7.30 -16.14
C LYS A 235 11.46 -8.23 -17.30
N ALA A 236 10.36 -8.97 -17.18
CA ALA A 236 9.91 -9.87 -18.24
C ALA A 236 9.45 -9.09 -19.48
N LEU A 237 8.70 -8.00 -19.31
CA LEU A 237 8.27 -7.15 -20.43
C LEU A 237 9.47 -6.56 -21.16
N TYR A 238 10.39 -5.90 -20.46
CA TYR A 238 11.55 -5.26 -21.09
C TYR A 238 12.62 -6.22 -21.59
N GLY A 239 12.72 -7.42 -21.03
CA GLY A 239 13.70 -8.43 -21.44
C GLY A 239 13.21 -9.41 -22.51
N HIS A 240 11.90 -9.67 -22.58
CA HIS A 240 11.35 -10.79 -23.35
C HIS A 240 10.11 -10.44 -24.19
N SER A 241 9.57 -9.22 -24.08
CA SER A 241 8.43 -8.79 -24.90
C SER A 241 8.84 -7.76 -25.96
N ASN A 242 8.17 -7.80 -27.11
CA ASN A 242 8.25 -6.75 -28.13
C ASN A 242 7.33 -5.55 -27.83
N LEU A 243 6.48 -5.65 -26.81
CA LEU A 243 5.46 -4.65 -26.47
C LEU A 243 6.05 -3.35 -25.90
N THR A 244 7.30 -3.36 -25.41
CA THR A 244 7.94 -2.17 -24.83
C THR A 244 8.21 -1.04 -25.82
N LYS A 245 8.06 -1.30 -27.12
CA LYS A 245 8.06 -0.25 -28.16
C LYS A 245 6.74 0.52 -28.24
N ALA A 246 5.67 0.01 -27.63
CA ALA A 246 4.34 0.60 -27.67
C ALA A 246 4.09 1.60 -26.53
N PHE A 247 4.99 1.70 -25.54
CA PHE A 247 4.85 2.62 -24.42
C PHE A 247 6.20 3.21 -23.96
N PRO A 248 6.22 4.43 -23.40
CA PRO A 248 7.42 5.03 -22.81
C PRO A 248 7.95 4.29 -21.57
N GLN A 249 9.11 4.71 -21.06
CA GLN A 249 9.75 4.08 -19.89
C GLN A 249 8.83 4.07 -18.65
N ILE A 250 8.73 2.90 -18.01
CA ILE A 250 8.19 2.75 -16.66
C ILE A 250 9.35 2.68 -15.68
N TYR A 251 9.31 3.53 -14.65
CA TYR A 251 10.23 3.48 -13.52
C TYR A 251 9.55 2.79 -12.34
N LEU A 252 10.31 2.06 -11.53
CA LEU A 252 9.80 1.45 -10.30
C LEU A 252 10.65 1.89 -9.10
N ARG A 253 10.02 2.39 -8.05
CA ARG A 253 10.65 2.73 -6.77
C ARG A 253 10.18 1.79 -5.65
N ALA A 254 11.11 1.44 -4.77
CA ALA A 254 11.04 0.23 -3.93
C ALA A 254 10.14 0.27 -2.68
N ASN A 255 9.30 1.29 -2.48
CA ASN A 255 8.25 1.49 -1.44
C ASN A 255 8.37 2.87 -0.74
N TYR A 256 7.64 3.06 0.37
CA TYR A 256 7.42 4.33 1.07
C TYR A 256 8.22 4.52 2.40
N GLN A 257 9.09 3.57 2.80
CA GLN A 257 9.89 3.61 4.06
C GLN A 257 11.34 4.13 3.84
N PRO A 258 12.07 4.59 4.89
CA PRO A 258 13.42 5.10 4.72
C PRO A 258 14.34 3.96 4.26
N PHE A 259 15.24 4.27 3.32
CA PHE A 259 16.06 3.37 2.48
C PHE A 259 15.41 2.80 1.20
N TYR A 260 14.11 2.98 0.93
CA TYR A 260 13.39 2.26 -0.13
C TYR A 260 12.77 3.12 -1.26
N PHE A 261 12.95 4.43 -1.29
CA PHE A 261 12.59 5.22 -2.49
C PHE A 261 13.51 4.95 -3.69
N LYS A 262 14.47 4.02 -3.57
CA LYS A 262 15.42 3.67 -4.62
C LYS A 262 14.67 3.25 -5.87
N GLN A 263 15.07 3.81 -7.00
CA GLN A 263 14.68 3.30 -8.30
C GLN A 263 15.32 1.92 -8.50
N ILE A 264 14.49 0.89 -8.56
CA ILE A 264 14.91 -0.51 -8.76
C ILE A 264 14.68 -0.97 -10.20
N PHE A 265 13.96 -0.19 -10.99
CA PHE A 265 13.78 -0.42 -12.42
C PHE A 265 13.75 0.92 -13.20
N PRO A 266 14.47 1.04 -14.34
CA PRO A 266 15.46 0.08 -14.83
C PRO A 266 16.62 -0.07 -13.81
N VAL A 267 17.28 -1.22 -13.82
CA VAL A 267 18.40 -1.48 -12.89
C VAL A 267 19.54 -0.53 -13.27
N GLU A 268 19.94 0.34 -12.34
CA GLU A 268 21.21 1.09 -12.43
C GLU A 268 22.43 0.17 -12.28
#